data_AF-A0A924D0X4-F1
#
_entry.id   AF-A0A924D0X4-F1
#
_cell.length_a   1.000
_cell.length_b   1.000
_cell.length_c   1.000
_cell.angle_alpha   90.00
_cell.angle_beta   90.00
_cell.angle_gamma   90.00
#
_symmetry.space_group_name_H-M   'P 1'
#
loop_
_entity.id
_entity.type
_entity.pdbx_description
1 polymer ?
#
loop_
_entity_poly.entity_id
_entity_poly.type
_entity_poly.pdbx_seq_one_letter_code
_entity_poly.pdbx_strand_id
1 'polypeptide(L)'
;TAALGTAATSQVTLNAASNATAITIGGDGTASGYALSNAEAGRIRGRAITVAAQGTQPAVMTVQALTLAGTGAATNGNSFTLRTPGRIRVEGAVVMTGAGAGDTLRLNGGQRIEVATDRGGRIGLTSSGDTLAGRLDLAAGSIWVGSSDLITQLAQNASFTGRDALLAAVPASADLVGALAAGQISVAAQGSFLVQNSGSAAQNAGFSAGSGGMRITASGSTPLDVVINGRAMDSTGTFQINRNTIDVISFVSGGEGNTIGFTASSTVNTCTIGRLCGLDPEEPADRPIIAIINNVAEIAKDAQSDTEEEQEEAALEAAENLPQMRISRLIDLSSTFDDVTITDPVTGGGNPALWMDQQPGGSGIGGTGGSR
;
A
#
# COMPACT_ATOMS: atom_id res chain seq x y z
N THR A 1 -15.87 -32.52 -6.80
CA THR A 1 -14.49 -32.00 -6.69
C THR A 1 -13.88 -32.51 -5.39
N ALA A 2 -12.68 -33.08 -5.41
CA ALA A 2 -11.99 -33.52 -4.20
C ALA A 2 -11.35 -32.31 -3.49
N ALA A 3 -11.46 -32.26 -2.16
CA ALA A 3 -10.89 -31.22 -1.31
C ALA A 3 -10.00 -31.85 -0.22
N LEU A 4 -8.97 -31.12 0.22
CA LEU A 4 -8.15 -31.50 1.36
C LEU A 4 -8.69 -30.80 2.61
N GLY A 5 -9.36 -31.54 3.49
CA GLY A 5 -10.00 -31.00 4.69
C GLY A 5 -11.44 -30.50 4.46
N THR A 6 -12.03 -29.95 5.51
CA THR A 6 -13.39 -29.38 5.56
C THR A 6 -13.41 -28.08 6.38
N ALA A 7 -14.56 -27.41 6.49
CA ALA A 7 -14.71 -26.26 7.38
C ALA A 7 -14.49 -26.61 8.88
N ALA A 8 -14.64 -27.89 9.25
CA ALA A 8 -14.35 -28.38 10.60
C ALA A 8 -12.85 -28.71 10.82
N THR A 9 -12.04 -28.76 9.76
CA THR A 9 -10.62 -29.04 9.87
C THR A 9 -9.92 -27.88 10.57
N SER A 10 -9.33 -28.17 11.73
CA SER A 10 -8.64 -27.13 12.51
C SER A 10 -7.34 -26.71 11.85
N GLN A 11 -6.56 -27.65 11.31
CA GLN A 11 -5.26 -27.37 10.72
C GLN A 11 -4.96 -28.26 9.51
N VAL A 12 -4.32 -27.68 8.50
CA VAL A 12 -3.64 -28.39 7.40
C VAL A 12 -2.21 -27.89 7.33
N THR A 13 -1.25 -28.80 7.18
CA THR A 13 0.17 -28.43 6.98
C THR A 13 0.73 -29.20 5.80
N LEU A 14 1.22 -28.45 4.81
CA LEU A 14 1.92 -28.96 3.64
C LEU A 14 3.41 -28.64 3.82
N ASN A 15 4.22 -29.69 3.88
CA ASN A 15 5.67 -29.56 3.98
C ASN A 15 6.27 -29.99 2.63
N ALA A 16 6.80 -29.03 1.87
CA ALA A 16 7.59 -29.32 0.69
C ALA A 16 8.98 -29.77 1.15
N ALA A 17 9.31 -31.04 0.90
CA ALA A 17 10.51 -31.71 1.41
C ALA A 17 11.82 -31.20 0.75
N SER A 18 12.93 -31.50 1.43
CA SER A 18 14.26 -30.87 1.33
C SER A 18 15.02 -30.98 0.01
N ASN A 19 14.53 -31.74 -0.97
CA ASN A 19 15.16 -31.84 -2.30
C ASN A 19 14.58 -30.86 -3.33
N ALA A 20 13.48 -30.18 -3.01
CA ALA A 20 12.95 -29.11 -3.84
C ALA A 20 13.83 -27.85 -3.66
N THR A 21 14.69 -27.58 -4.64
CA THR A 21 15.49 -26.34 -4.68
C THR A 21 14.65 -25.09 -4.89
N ALA A 22 13.42 -25.25 -5.38
CA ALA A 22 12.42 -24.20 -5.56
C ALA A 22 11.02 -24.73 -5.22
N ILE A 23 10.23 -23.89 -4.56
CA ILE A 23 8.81 -24.12 -4.26
C ILE A 23 8.02 -23.00 -4.90
N THR A 24 6.99 -23.35 -5.67
CA THR A 24 6.09 -22.38 -6.27
C THR A 24 4.69 -22.53 -5.69
N ILE A 25 4.10 -21.44 -5.21
CA ILE A 25 2.74 -21.40 -4.68
C ILE A 25 1.89 -20.46 -5.54
N GLY A 26 0.68 -20.87 -5.89
CA GLY A 26 -0.19 -20.17 -6.83
C GLY A 26 0.11 -20.53 -8.28
N GLY A 27 -0.37 -19.70 -9.20
CA GLY A 27 -0.22 -19.90 -10.64
C GLY A 27 -1.02 -21.10 -11.17
N ASP A 28 -0.59 -21.63 -12.31
CA ASP A 28 -1.23 -22.74 -13.03
C ASP A 28 -0.67 -24.12 -12.66
N GLY A 29 0.38 -24.18 -11.83
CA GLY A 29 1.03 -25.42 -11.41
C GLY A 29 2.07 -25.97 -12.39
N THR A 30 2.47 -25.21 -13.42
CA THR A 30 3.45 -25.67 -14.44
C THR A 30 4.92 -25.47 -14.04
N ALA A 31 5.18 -24.85 -12.88
CA ALA A 31 6.53 -24.59 -12.40
C ALA A 31 7.29 -25.89 -12.11
N SER A 32 8.61 -25.87 -12.36
CA SER A 32 9.49 -26.98 -12.01
C SER A 32 9.72 -27.07 -10.49
N GLY A 33 9.95 -28.29 -10.00
CA GLY A 33 10.07 -28.56 -8.56
C GLY A 33 8.72 -28.83 -7.90
N TYR A 34 8.55 -28.44 -6.64
CA TYR A 34 7.25 -28.54 -5.98
C TYR A 34 6.39 -27.34 -6.34
N ALA A 35 5.22 -27.57 -6.93
CA ALA A 35 4.24 -26.54 -7.24
C ALA A 35 2.91 -26.85 -6.54
N LEU A 36 2.34 -25.86 -5.87
CA LEU A 36 0.95 -25.86 -5.40
C LEU A 36 0.20 -24.80 -6.19
N SER A 37 -0.55 -25.21 -7.20
CA SER A 37 -1.30 -24.29 -8.08
C SER A 37 -2.36 -23.49 -7.31
N ASN A 38 -2.84 -22.40 -7.90
CA ASN A 38 -3.96 -21.63 -7.35
C ASN A 38 -5.22 -22.50 -7.17
N ALA A 39 -5.50 -23.37 -8.16
CA ALA A 39 -6.64 -24.27 -8.14
C ALA A 39 -6.52 -25.37 -7.06
N GLU A 40 -5.31 -25.80 -6.72
CA GLU A 40 -5.06 -26.71 -5.60
C GLU A 40 -5.19 -26.00 -4.27
N ALA A 41 -4.58 -24.82 -4.12
CA ALA A 41 -4.69 -24.01 -2.92
C ALA A 41 -6.15 -23.72 -2.56
N GLY A 42 -6.98 -23.37 -3.56
CA GLY A 42 -8.42 -23.15 -3.38
C GLY A 42 -9.23 -24.38 -2.96
N ARG A 43 -8.67 -25.58 -3.10
CA ARG A 43 -9.28 -26.85 -2.66
C ARG A 43 -8.84 -27.29 -1.26
N ILE A 44 -7.89 -26.59 -0.64
CA ILE A 44 -7.51 -26.84 0.74
C ILE A 44 -8.49 -26.11 1.66
N ARG A 45 -8.97 -26.80 2.69
CA ARG A 45 -9.92 -26.27 3.68
C ARG A 45 -9.40 -26.53 5.09
N GLY A 46 -9.39 -25.49 5.90
CA GLY A 46 -9.12 -25.57 7.32
C GLY A 46 -9.02 -24.17 7.93
N ARG A 47 -9.12 -24.09 9.26
CA ARG A 47 -8.97 -22.82 10.00
C ARG A 47 -7.55 -22.29 9.97
N ALA A 48 -6.56 -23.17 9.96
CA ALA A 48 -5.14 -22.82 9.84
C ALA A 48 -4.47 -23.66 8.75
N ILE A 49 -4.05 -23.02 7.66
CA ILE A 49 -3.33 -23.67 6.57
C ILE A 49 -1.89 -23.16 6.58
N THR A 50 -0.93 -24.06 6.64
CA THR A 50 0.50 -23.73 6.53
C THR A 50 1.11 -24.45 5.34
N VAL A 51 1.78 -23.70 4.47
CA VAL A 51 2.66 -24.25 3.44
C VAL A 51 4.09 -23.87 3.80
N ALA A 52 4.91 -24.88 4.07
CA ALA A 52 6.27 -24.70 4.54
C ALA A 52 7.27 -25.34 3.57
N ALA A 53 8.29 -24.57 3.21
CA ALA A 53 9.53 -25.10 2.66
C ALA A 53 10.37 -25.72 3.80
N GLN A 54 10.83 -26.95 3.62
CA GLN A 54 11.76 -27.62 4.55
C GLN A 54 13.12 -27.82 3.88
N GLY A 55 14.20 -27.85 4.67
CA GLY A 55 15.55 -28.14 4.20
C GLY A 55 16.64 -27.31 4.90
N THR A 56 17.89 -27.72 4.70
CA THR A 56 19.10 -27.07 5.26
C THR A 56 19.68 -25.99 4.36
N GLN A 57 19.24 -25.91 3.10
CA GLN A 57 19.58 -24.84 2.17
C GLN A 57 18.49 -23.76 2.20
N PRO A 58 18.82 -22.47 1.99
CA PRO A 58 17.83 -21.41 1.99
C PRO A 58 16.85 -21.63 0.83
N ALA A 59 15.72 -22.27 1.13
CA ALA A 59 14.70 -22.60 0.16
C ALA A 59 14.08 -21.29 -0.37
N VAL A 60 14.00 -21.18 -1.69
CA VAL A 60 13.33 -20.08 -2.36
C VAL A 60 11.87 -20.50 -2.56
N MET A 61 10.96 -19.73 -1.97
CA MET A 61 9.53 -19.86 -2.21
C MET A 61 9.08 -18.74 -3.13
N THR A 62 8.69 -19.07 -4.36
CA THR A 62 8.07 -18.12 -5.29
C THR A 62 6.56 -18.19 -5.13
N VAL A 63 5.90 -17.04 -5.02
CA VAL A 63 4.45 -16.92 -4.94
C VAL A 63 3.97 -16.21 -6.19
N GLN A 64 3.25 -16.94 -7.03
CA GLN A 64 2.60 -16.40 -8.23
C GLN A 64 1.17 -15.95 -7.87
N ALA A 65 0.28 -15.87 -8.85
CA ALA A 65 -1.12 -15.51 -8.60
C ALA A 65 -1.78 -16.51 -7.65
N LEU A 66 -2.24 -16.06 -6.49
CA LEU A 66 -2.84 -16.87 -5.44
C LEU A 66 -4.10 -16.19 -4.91
N THR A 67 -5.23 -16.89 -4.97
CA THR A 67 -6.51 -16.42 -4.46
C THR A 67 -6.93 -17.29 -3.28
N LEU A 68 -7.14 -16.64 -2.14
CA LEU A 68 -7.58 -17.23 -0.89
C LEU A 68 -8.99 -16.75 -0.58
N ALA A 69 -9.81 -17.62 -0.01
CA ALA A 69 -11.12 -17.25 0.51
C ALA A 69 -11.00 -16.89 1.99
N GLY A 70 -11.47 -15.71 2.35
CA GLY A 70 -11.68 -15.30 3.73
C GLY A 70 -12.95 -15.92 4.32
N THR A 71 -13.23 -15.57 5.56
CA THR A 71 -14.37 -16.04 6.36
C THR A 71 -15.60 -15.14 6.28
N GLY A 72 -15.50 -14.00 5.60
CA GLY A 72 -16.54 -12.98 5.52
C GLY A 72 -16.79 -12.34 6.89
N ALA A 73 -18.06 -12.22 7.29
CA ALA A 73 -18.45 -11.65 8.57
C ALA A 73 -18.33 -12.63 9.76
N ALA A 74 -17.73 -13.81 9.58
CA ALA A 74 -17.62 -14.78 10.66
C ALA A 74 -16.67 -14.29 11.77
N THR A 75 -16.96 -14.65 13.02
CA THR A 75 -16.20 -14.23 14.20
C THR A 75 -14.89 -15.00 14.38
N ASN A 76 -14.77 -16.20 13.82
CA ASN A 76 -13.55 -16.99 13.84
C ASN A 76 -12.79 -16.77 12.54
N GLY A 77 -11.59 -16.19 12.60
CA GLY A 77 -10.74 -15.99 11.44
C GLY A 77 -10.03 -17.25 10.96
N ASN A 78 -9.74 -17.29 9.66
CA ASN A 78 -8.84 -18.25 9.05
C ASN A 78 -7.42 -17.71 9.00
N SER A 79 -6.42 -18.58 9.09
CA SER A 79 -5.02 -18.23 8.87
C SER A 79 -4.42 -19.01 7.72
N PHE A 80 -3.73 -18.32 6.84
CA PHE A 80 -2.93 -18.91 5.77
C PHE A 80 -1.48 -18.46 5.93
N THR A 81 -0.57 -19.41 6.13
CA THR A 81 0.85 -19.13 6.39
C THR A 81 1.73 -19.73 5.31
N LEU A 82 2.56 -18.88 4.71
CA LEU A 82 3.68 -19.26 3.86
C LEU A 82 4.97 -19.14 4.67
N ARG A 83 5.75 -20.22 4.77
CA ARG A 83 6.97 -20.23 5.58
C ARG A 83 8.14 -20.86 4.84
N THR A 84 9.31 -20.23 4.93
CA THR A 84 10.58 -20.78 4.44
C THR A 84 11.73 -20.29 5.32
N PRO A 85 12.79 -21.09 5.57
CA PRO A 85 14.02 -20.60 6.19
C PRO A 85 14.80 -19.63 5.28
N GLY A 86 14.56 -19.66 3.97
CA GLY A 86 15.20 -18.79 2.98
C GLY A 86 14.39 -17.54 2.69
N ARG A 87 14.10 -17.30 1.41
CA ARG A 87 13.35 -16.12 0.94
C ARG A 87 11.99 -16.48 0.37
N ILE A 88 11.01 -15.61 0.59
CA ILE A 88 9.73 -15.61 -0.12
C ILE A 88 9.79 -14.50 -1.18
N ARG A 89 9.51 -14.82 -2.43
CA ARG A 89 9.41 -13.85 -3.51
C ARG A 89 8.01 -13.89 -4.12
N VAL A 90 7.27 -12.80 -3.99
CA VAL A 90 5.93 -12.61 -4.54
C VAL A 90 6.06 -11.96 -5.91
N GLU A 91 5.71 -12.71 -6.94
CA GLU A 91 5.76 -12.29 -8.35
C GLU A 91 4.37 -12.15 -8.97
N GLY A 92 3.32 -12.67 -8.33
CA GLY A 92 1.93 -12.48 -8.75
C GLY A 92 1.05 -11.91 -7.65
N ALA A 93 -0.21 -11.62 -7.99
CA ALA A 93 -1.17 -11.10 -7.04
C ALA A 93 -1.61 -12.18 -6.03
N VAL A 94 -1.35 -11.93 -4.76
CA VAL A 94 -1.83 -12.72 -3.63
C VAL A 94 -3.02 -12.00 -3.02
N VAL A 95 -4.22 -12.54 -3.19
CA VAL A 95 -5.46 -11.88 -2.76
C VAL A 95 -6.24 -12.79 -1.83
N MET A 96 -6.66 -12.27 -0.67
CA MET A 96 -7.68 -12.89 0.15
C MET A 96 -8.99 -12.10 -0.02
N THR A 97 -9.96 -12.72 -0.68
CA THR A 97 -11.28 -12.10 -0.93
C THR A 97 -12.27 -12.48 0.17
N GLY A 98 -13.13 -11.53 0.55
CA GLY A 98 -14.06 -11.74 1.65
C GLY A 98 -13.35 -11.94 2.99
N ALA A 99 -12.22 -11.28 3.21
CA ALA A 99 -11.49 -11.33 4.48
C ALA A 99 -12.35 -10.73 5.61
N GLY A 100 -12.55 -11.50 6.68
CA GLY A 100 -13.07 -11.03 7.96
C GLY A 100 -11.98 -10.39 8.82
N ALA A 101 -12.36 -9.68 9.88
CA ALA A 101 -11.40 -9.00 10.77
C ALA A 101 -10.43 -9.97 11.47
N GLY A 102 -10.83 -11.23 11.68
CA GLY A 102 -9.97 -12.26 12.25
C GLY A 102 -9.07 -12.98 11.24
N ASP A 103 -9.31 -12.81 9.94
CA ASP A 103 -8.53 -13.53 8.92
C ASP A 103 -7.10 -13.02 8.86
N THR A 104 -6.14 -13.93 8.69
CA THR A 104 -4.72 -13.60 8.65
C THR A 104 -4.03 -14.26 7.47
N LEU A 105 -3.32 -13.47 6.67
CA LEU A 105 -2.32 -13.96 5.73
C LEU A 105 -0.93 -13.68 6.32
N ARG A 106 -0.11 -14.72 6.47
CA ARG A 106 1.22 -14.61 7.05
C ARG A 106 2.30 -15.09 6.09
N LEU A 107 3.32 -14.27 5.87
CA LEU A 107 4.53 -14.63 5.16
C LEU A 107 5.71 -14.58 6.15
N ASN A 108 6.37 -15.72 6.32
CA ASN A 108 7.51 -15.90 7.21
C ASN A 108 8.73 -16.35 6.39
N GLY A 109 9.60 -15.41 6.00
CA GLY A 109 10.86 -15.69 5.30
C GLY A 109 12.04 -15.59 6.27
N GLY A 110 12.79 -16.65 6.50
CA GLY A 110 13.92 -16.61 7.45
C GLY A 110 14.98 -15.56 7.08
N GLN A 111 15.19 -15.33 5.78
CA GLN A 111 16.11 -14.31 5.28
C GLN A 111 15.36 -13.08 4.76
N ARG A 112 14.52 -13.24 3.74
CA ARG A 112 13.87 -12.11 3.07
C ARG A 112 12.45 -12.37 2.62
N ILE A 113 11.66 -11.31 2.53
CA ILE A 113 10.42 -11.26 1.75
C ILE A 113 10.59 -10.20 0.67
N GLU A 114 10.32 -10.55 -0.57
CA GLU A 114 10.45 -9.68 -1.74
C GLU A 114 9.10 -9.64 -2.46
N VAL A 115 8.56 -8.45 -2.76
CA VAL A 115 7.34 -8.27 -3.56
C VAL A 115 7.71 -7.50 -4.82
N ALA A 116 7.79 -8.20 -5.95
CA ALA A 116 8.22 -7.67 -7.25
C ALA A 116 7.03 -7.07 -8.00
N THR A 117 6.85 -5.75 -7.87
CA THR A 117 5.63 -5.05 -8.34
C THR A 117 5.50 -5.03 -9.86
N ASP A 118 6.62 -4.92 -10.57
CA ASP A 118 6.71 -4.96 -12.05
C ASP A 118 6.40 -6.33 -12.65
N ARG A 119 6.40 -7.39 -11.83
CA ARG A 119 5.99 -8.74 -12.23
C ARG A 119 4.51 -9.03 -11.95
N GLY A 120 3.80 -8.09 -11.33
CA GLY A 120 2.43 -8.27 -10.83
C GLY A 120 2.36 -8.66 -9.35
N GLY A 121 3.49 -8.62 -8.64
CA GLY A 121 3.57 -8.90 -7.21
C GLY A 121 2.80 -7.88 -6.39
N ARG A 122 1.77 -8.35 -5.67
CA ARG A 122 0.98 -7.57 -4.70
C ARG A 122 0.33 -8.50 -3.69
N ILE A 123 0.04 -7.99 -2.50
CA ILE A 123 -0.65 -8.72 -1.43
C ILE A 123 -1.84 -7.89 -0.96
N GLY A 124 -3.05 -8.38 -1.17
CA GLY A 124 -4.30 -7.68 -0.84
C GLY A 124 -5.24 -8.55 -0.01
N LEU A 125 -5.78 -8.00 1.07
CA LEU A 125 -6.85 -8.61 1.86
C LEU A 125 -8.05 -7.65 1.87
N THR A 126 -9.15 -8.08 1.28
CA THR A 126 -10.36 -7.26 1.15
C THR A 126 -11.59 -8.01 1.63
N SER A 127 -12.52 -7.31 2.27
CA SER A 127 -13.86 -7.83 2.56
C SER A 127 -14.76 -7.72 1.32
N SER A 128 -16.03 -8.06 1.46
CA SER A 128 -17.05 -7.75 0.46
C SER A 128 -17.07 -6.24 0.16
N GLY A 129 -17.14 -5.87 -1.11
CA GLY A 129 -17.13 -4.47 -1.54
C GLY A 129 -15.74 -3.83 -1.55
N ASP A 130 -14.67 -4.62 -1.66
CA ASP A 130 -13.28 -4.18 -1.84
C ASP A 130 -12.73 -3.26 -0.73
N THR A 131 -13.34 -3.29 0.44
CA THR A 131 -12.85 -2.60 1.64
C THR A 131 -11.67 -3.37 2.25
N LEU A 132 -10.68 -2.64 2.77
CA LEU A 132 -9.51 -3.25 3.41
C LEU A 132 -9.94 -4.04 4.66
N ALA A 133 -9.54 -5.31 4.74
CA ALA A 133 -9.92 -6.18 5.84
C ALA A 133 -8.82 -7.21 6.15
N GLY A 134 -9.05 -8.03 7.19
CA GLY A 134 -8.09 -9.01 7.68
C GLY A 134 -6.76 -8.40 8.12
N ARG A 135 -5.81 -9.29 8.39
CA ARG A 135 -4.48 -8.98 8.88
C ARG A 135 -3.41 -9.56 7.97
N LEU A 136 -2.51 -8.71 7.49
CA LEU A 136 -1.28 -9.12 6.81
C LEU A 136 -0.13 -9.13 7.81
N ASP A 137 0.46 -10.30 8.05
CA ASP A 137 1.66 -10.47 8.86
C ASP A 137 2.88 -10.77 7.97
N LEU A 138 3.90 -9.91 8.04
CA LEU A 138 5.17 -10.10 7.34
C LEU A 138 6.29 -10.22 8.38
N ALA A 139 7.02 -11.34 8.37
CA ALA A 139 8.16 -11.54 9.26
C ALA A 139 9.38 -12.06 8.48
N ALA A 140 10.48 -11.30 8.48
CA ALA A 140 11.74 -11.72 7.86
C ALA A 140 12.97 -10.98 8.37
N GLY A 141 14.16 -11.40 7.91
CA GLY A 141 15.38 -10.60 8.07
C GLY A 141 15.24 -9.24 7.41
N SER A 142 14.90 -9.21 6.12
CA SER A 142 14.56 -7.99 5.37
C SER A 142 13.28 -8.15 4.55
N ILE A 143 12.54 -7.07 4.37
CA ILE A 143 11.28 -7.05 3.62
C ILE A 143 11.36 -5.92 2.59
N TRP A 144 11.29 -6.25 1.30
CA TRP A 144 11.45 -5.31 0.19
C TRP A 144 10.27 -5.38 -0.77
N VAL A 145 9.72 -4.22 -1.11
CA VAL A 145 8.58 -4.06 -2.03
C VAL A 145 8.95 -3.02 -3.07
N GLY A 146 8.93 -3.40 -4.34
CA GLY A 146 9.29 -2.51 -5.44
C GLY A 146 9.56 -3.26 -6.72
N SER A 147 10.14 -2.58 -7.72
CA SER A 147 10.52 -3.21 -8.98
C SER A 147 11.60 -4.29 -8.79
N SER A 148 11.64 -5.25 -9.71
CA SER A 148 12.64 -6.33 -9.72
C SER A 148 14.07 -5.80 -9.79
N ASP A 149 14.29 -4.70 -10.51
CA ASP A 149 15.61 -4.05 -10.62
C ASP A 149 16.04 -3.43 -9.29
N LEU A 150 15.15 -2.72 -8.61
CA LEU A 150 15.42 -2.17 -7.28
C LEU A 150 15.73 -3.29 -6.28
N ILE A 151 14.92 -4.34 -6.27
CA ILE A 151 15.14 -5.52 -5.41
C ILE A 151 16.50 -6.17 -5.70
N THR A 152 16.91 -6.23 -6.96
CA THR A 152 18.23 -6.76 -7.36
C THR A 152 19.37 -5.90 -6.84
N GLN A 153 19.25 -4.56 -6.93
CA GLN A 153 20.24 -3.65 -6.37
C GLN A 153 20.33 -3.75 -4.84
N LEU A 154 19.17 -3.83 -4.15
CA LEU A 154 19.11 -4.04 -2.70
C LEU A 154 19.77 -5.36 -2.27
N ALA A 155 19.62 -6.41 -3.07
CA ALA A 155 20.27 -7.71 -2.83
C ALA A 155 21.80 -7.64 -2.92
N GLN A 156 22.34 -6.73 -3.73
CA GLN A 156 23.78 -6.51 -3.87
C GLN A 156 24.33 -5.61 -2.75
N ASN A 157 23.63 -4.53 -2.44
CA ASN A 157 23.99 -3.60 -1.38
C ASN A 157 22.71 -2.90 -0.87
N ALA A 158 22.20 -3.27 0.29
CA ALA A 158 20.96 -2.67 0.81
C ALA A 158 21.08 -1.16 1.13
N SER A 159 22.29 -0.58 1.14
CA SER A 159 22.57 0.82 1.47
C SER A 159 23.29 1.56 0.33
N PHE A 160 23.01 1.19 -0.93
CA PHE A 160 23.62 1.87 -2.09
C PHE A 160 23.20 3.36 -2.18
N THR A 161 24.09 4.19 -2.73
CA THR A 161 23.83 5.63 -2.94
C THR A 161 22.65 5.85 -3.89
N GLY A 162 21.67 6.68 -3.49
CA GLY A 162 20.48 6.96 -4.30
C GLY A 162 19.31 6.01 -4.06
N ARG A 163 19.45 5.03 -3.16
CA ARG A 163 18.37 4.09 -2.78
C ARG A 163 17.08 4.80 -2.38
N ASP A 164 17.16 5.78 -1.48
CA ASP A 164 15.96 6.43 -0.95
C ASP A 164 15.27 7.30 -2.03
N ALA A 165 16.03 7.85 -2.98
CA ALA A 165 15.47 8.52 -4.15
C ALA A 165 14.73 7.54 -5.07
N LEU A 166 15.27 6.33 -5.30
CA LEU A 166 14.58 5.29 -6.07
C LEU A 166 13.34 4.76 -5.35
N LEU A 167 13.36 4.68 -4.01
CA LEU A 167 12.20 4.32 -3.20
C LEU A 167 11.14 5.42 -3.22
N ALA A 168 11.50 6.69 -3.26
CA ALA A 168 10.57 7.82 -3.29
C ALA A 168 10.06 8.17 -4.70
N ALA A 169 10.72 7.69 -5.75
CA ALA A 169 10.41 8.01 -7.14
C ALA A 169 8.94 7.79 -7.49
N VAL A 170 8.32 8.78 -8.13
CA VAL A 170 6.93 8.69 -8.57
C VAL A 170 6.87 7.84 -9.84
N PRO A 171 6.07 6.76 -9.87
CA PRO A 171 5.89 5.94 -11.06
C PRO A 171 5.15 6.71 -12.16
N ALA A 172 5.25 6.21 -13.40
CA ALA A 172 4.52 6.77 -14.53
C ALA A 172 2.99 6.67 -14.39
N SER A 173 2.51 5.66 -13.65
CA SER A 173 1.09 5.47 -13.34
C SER A 173 0.94 5.24 -11.85
N ALA A 174 0.12 6.06 -11.19
CA ALA A 174 -0.10 5.98 -9.76
C ALA A 174 -1.10 4.86 -9.43
N ASP A 175 -0.71 3.97 -8.52
CA ASP A 175 -1.56 3.02 -7.81
C ASP A 175 -1.62 3.41 -6.33
N LEU A 176 -2.74 4.01 -5.93
CA LEU A 176 -2.98 4.45 -4.56
C LEU A 176 -3.31 3.30 -3.60
N VAL A 177 -3.72 2.13 -4.10
CA VAL A 177 -3.90 0.95 -3.25
C VAL A 177 -2.54 0.44 -2.77
N GLY A 178 -1.57 0.42 -3.69
CA GLY A 178 -0.22 -0.03 -3.45
C GLY A 178 -0.08 -1.56 -3.46
N ALA A 179 1.15 -2.00 -3.28
CA ALA A 179 1.51 -3.42 -3.36
C ALA A 179 1.16 -4.21 -2.10
N LEU A 180 1.00 -3.54 -0.95
CA LEU A 180 0.54 -4.15 0.30
C LEU A 180 -0.78 -3.52 0.75
N ALA A 181 -1.86 -4.29 0.85
CA ALA A 181 -3.17 -3.76 1.23
C ALA A 181 -3.90 -4.70 2.19
N ALA A 182 -4.24 -4.24 3.40
CA ALA A 182 -4.99 -5.03 4.38
C ALA A 182 -5.68 -4.14 5.41
N GLY A 183 -6.65 -4.69 6.15
CA GLY A 183 -7.29 -4.00 7.27
C GLY A 183 -6.31 -3.66 8.39
N GLN A 184 -5.35 -4.56 8.63
CA GLN A 184 -4.18 -4.35 9.48
C GLN A 184 -2.92 -4.89 8.80
N ILE A 185 -1.82 -4.15 8.88
CA ILE A 185 -0.50 -4.60 8.42
C ILE A 185 0.44 -4.67 9.62
N SER A 186 1.01 -5.84 9.90
CA SER A 186 1.97 -6.05 10.98
C SER A 186 3.27 -6.59 10.40
N VAL A 187 4.35 -5.87 10.66
CA VAL A 187 5.69 -6.14 10.13
C VAL A 187 6.65 -6.43 11.27
N ALA A 188 7.42 -7.51 11.16
CA ALA A 188 8.54 -7.82 12.03
C ALA A 188 9.79 -8.04 11.17
N ALA A 189 10.70 -7.07 11.18
CA ALA A 189 11.92 -7.10 10.38
C ALA A 189 13.17 -6.97 11.25
N GLN A 190 14.27 -7.61 10.84
CA GLN A 190 15.52 -7.60 11.59
C GLN A 190 16.53 -6.57 11.07
N GLY A 191 16.55 -6.33 9.76
CA GLY A 191 17.55 -5.49 9.09
C GLY A 191 16.95 -4.32 8.31
N SER A 192 16.02 -4.59 7.39
CA SER A 192 15.39 -3.52 6.60
C SER A 192 13.93 -3.80 6.23
N PHE A 193 13.14 -2.73 6.15
CA PHE A 193 11.79 -2.76 5.59
C PHE A 193 11.63 -1.58 4.62
N LEU A 194 11.62 -1.89 3.32
CA LEU A 194 11.71 -0.92 2.24
C LEU A 194 10.52 -1.07 1.30
N VAL A 195 9.78 0.02 1.07
CA VAL A 195 8.59 0.03 0.21
C VAL A 195 8.66 1.20 -0.76
N GLN A 196 8.78 0.88 -2.05
CA GLN A 196 8.81 1.84 -3.14
C GLN A 196 7.46 2.55 -3.27
N ASN A 197 7.51 3.84 -3.57
CA ASN A 197 6.35 4.66 -3.86
C ASN A 197 5.63 4.15 -5.10
N SER A 198 4.36 3.79 -4.95
CA SER A 198 3.48 3.48 -6.07
C SER A 198 2.51 4.63 -6.39
N GLY A 199 2.54 5.72 -5.62
CA GLY A 199 1.55 6.78 -5.67
C GLY A 199 1.87 7.90 -6.66
N SER A 200 1.36 9.10 -6.37
CA SER A 200 1.68 10.32 -7.12
C SER A 200 2.60 11.23 -6.29
N ALA A 201 3.04 12.36 -6.87
CA ALA A 201 3.76 13.39 -6.12
C ALA A 201 2.91 14.02 -5.00
N ALA A 202 1.58 14.05 -5.18
CA ALA A 202 0.65 14.62 -4.20
C ALA A 202 0.23 13.62 -3.13
N GLN A 203 0.35 12.31 -3.40
CA GLN A 203 -0.08 11.27 -2.50
C GLN A 203 0.82 10.04 -2.65
N ASN A 204 1.75 9.87 -1.71
CA ASN A 204 2.57 8.67 -1.66
C ASN A 204 1.71 7.42 -1.40
N ALA A 205 2.07 6.33 -2.07
CA ALA A 205 1.45 5.03 -1.90
C ALA A 205 2.52 3.92 -1.91
N GLY A 206 2.11 2.67 -1.73
CA GLY A 206 3.01 1.52 -1.69
C GLY A 206 2.49 0.47 -0.71
N PHE A 207 1.97 0.95 0.42
CA PHE A 207 1.04 0.21 1.27
C PHE A 207 -0.25 1.00 1.54
N SER A 208 -1.34 0.28 1.82
CA SER A 208 -2.59 0.80 2.37
C SER A 208 -3.02 -0.05 3.58
N ALA A 209 -3.04 0.56 4.77
CA ALA A 209 -3.59 -0.07 5.97
C ALA A 209 -4.98 0.48 6.31
N GLY A 210 -5.92 -0.40 6.63
CA GLY A 210 -7.26 -0.02 7.13
C GLY A 210 -7.22 0.48 8.57
N SER A 211 -8.38 0.51 9.23
CA SER A 211 -8.55 1.03 10.60
C SER A 211 -7.85 0.20 11.68
N GLY A 212 -7.38 -1.02 11.36
CA GLY A 212 -6.50 -1.79 12.23
C GLY A 212 -5.06 -1.26 12.26
N GLY A 213 -4.75 -0.29 11.39
CA GLY A 213 -3.50 0.45 11.34
C GLY A 213 -2.32 -0.40 10.85
N MET A 214 -1.13 0.19 11.00
CA MET A 214 0.13 -0.47 10.70
C MET A 214 1.00 -0.54 11.95
N ARG A 215 1.63 -1.69 12.18
CA ARG A 215 2.58 -1.90 13.27
C ARG A 215 3.91 -2.41 12.72
N ILE A 216 5.01 -1.74 13.06
CA ILE A 216 6.37 -2.11 12.64
C ILE A 216 7.18 -2.44 13.88
N THR A 217 7.70 -3.67 13.91
CA THR A 217 8.52 -4.19 15.01
C THR A 217 9.95 -4.42 14.54
N ALA A 218 10.92 -3.75 15.17
CA ALA A 218 12.34 -4.06 15.02
C ALA A 218 12.67 -5.32 15.83
N SER A 219 12.86 -6.46 15.16
CA SER A 219 13.03 -7.77 15.80
C SER A 219 14.47 -8.31 15.78
N GLY A 220 15.39 -7.56 15.17
CA GLY A 220 16.81 -7.92 15.02
C GLY A 220 17.67 -7.53 16.22
N SER A 221 18.99 -7.73 16.07
CA SER A 221 20.03 -7.26 17.00
C SER A 221 20.59 -5.87 16.66
N THR A 222 20.23 -5.32 15.49
CA THR A 222 20.67 -4.02 14.99
C THR A 222 19.46 -3.12 14.74
N PRO A 223 19.62 -1.78 14.75
CA PRO A 223 18.53 -0.88 14.40
C PRO A 223 17.92 -1.21 13.04
N LEU A 224 16.59 -1.21 12.95
CA LEU A 224 15.86 -1.52 11.72
C LEU A 224 15.88 -0.31 10.78
N ASP A 225 16.27 -0.52 9.53
CA ASP A 225 16.22 0.52 8.49
C ASP A 225 14.86 0.50 7.78
N VAL A 226 14.06 1.56 7.95
CA VAL A 226 12.70 1.67 7.40
C VAL A 226 12.64 2.80 6.40
N VAL A 227 12.31 2.53 5.14
CA VAL A 227 12.03 3.57 4.14
C VAL A 227 10.81 3.13 3.36
N ILE A 228 9.65 3.64 3.76
CA ILE A 228 8.37 3.15 3.26
C ILE A 228 7.48 4.27 2.76
N ASN A 229 6.68 3.96 1.75
CA ASN A 229 5.70 4.86 1.17
C ASN A 229 4.30 4.23 1.22
N GLY A 230 3.30 4.99 1.63
CA GLY A 230 1.94 4.48 1.81
C GLY A 230 0.97 5.38 2.56
N ARG A 231 -0.17 4.81 2.90
CA ARG A 231 -1.26 5.46 3.65
C ARG A 231 -1.85 4.49 4.67
N ALA A 232 -2.37 5.03 5.76
CA ALA A 232 -3.03 4.25 6.80
C ALA A 232 -4.26 4.99 7.30
N MET A 233 -5.35 4.27 7.57
CA MET A 233 -6.52 4.87 8.18
C MET A 233 -6.27 5.12 9.67
N ASP A 234 -6.74 6.28 10.15
CA ASP A 234 -6.86 6.53 11.58
C ASP A 234 -8.09 5.82 12.18
N SER A 235 -8.34 6.04 13.48
CA SER A 235 -9.50 5.49 14.18
C SER A 235 -10.85 6.04 13.69
N THR A 236 -10.85 7.12 12.91
CA THR A 236 -12.06 7.70 12.29
C THR A 236 -12.38 7.07 10.93
N GLY A 237 -11.48 6.23 10.41
CA GLY A 237 -11.59 5.62 9.08
C GLY A 237 -11.07 6.51 7.94
N THR A 238 -10.44 7.63 8.26
CA THR A 238 -9.85 8.54 7.28
C THR A 238 -8.41 8.13 6.99
N PHE A 239 -8.03 8.05 5.71
CA PHE A 239 -6.63 7.84 5.35
C PHE A 239 -5.80 9.07 5.68
N GLN A 240 -4.82 8.86 6.55
CA GLN A 240 -3.68 9.74 6.67
C GLN A 240 -2.72 9.46 5.51
N ILE A 241 -2.27 10.53 4.87
CA ILE A 241 -1.43 10.50 3.66
C ILE A 241 -0.16 11.32 3.88
N ASN A 242 0.85 11.08 3.04
CA ASN A 242 2.11 11.81 3.06
C ASN A 242 2.72 11.84 4.48
N ARG A 243 3.15 13.01 4.96
CA ARG A 243 3.80 13.16 6.26
C ARG A 243 2.90 12.73 7.43
N ASN A 244 1.58 12.92 7.34
CA ASN A 244 0.64 12.57 8.41
C ASN A 244 0.49 11.05 8.60
N THR A 245 0.87 10.24 7.60
CA THR A 245 0.81 8.78 7.71
C THR A 245 1.61 8.26 8.90
N ILE A 246 2.69 8.96 9.31
CA ILE A 246 3.54 8.49 10.41
C ILE A 246 2.81 8.45 11.76
N ASP A 247 1.83 9.33 11.97
CA ASP A 247 1.14 9.51 13.25
C ASP A 247 0.20 8.35 13.59
N VAL A 248 -0.16 7.55 12.58
CA VAL A 248 -1.05 6.40 12.71
C VAL A 248 -0.30 5.06 12.62
N ILE A 249 1.03 5.08 12.55
CA ILE A 249 1.87 3.87 12.56
C ILE A 249 2.40 3.63 13.97
N SER A 250 2.21 2.41 14.47
CA SER A 250 2.80 1.96 15.72
C SER A 250 4.21 1.42 15.50
N PHE A 251 5.20 2.10 16.06
CA PHE A 251 6.59 1.67 16.05
C PHE A 251 6.94 0.97 17.36
N VAL A 252 7.51 -0.23 17.27
CA VAL A 252 7.90 -1.03 18.41
C VAL A 252 9.38 -1.40 18.27
N SER A 253 10.21 -0.78 19.10
CA SER A 253 11.56 -1.26 19.39
C SER A 253 11.48 -2.56 20.21
N GLY A 254 12.51 -3.39 20.21
CA GLY A 254 12.54 -4.61 21.02
C GLY A 254 12.15 -4.34 22.48
N GLY A 255 11.65 -5.36 23.19
CA GLY A 255 11.04 -5.24 24.53
C GLY A 255 11.88 -4.54 25.60
N GLU A 256 11.29 -4.31 26.77
CA GLU A 256 11.91 -3.59 27.90
C GLU A 256 13.39 -3.95 28.09
N GLY A 257 14.25 -2.93 28.05
CA GLY A 257 15.71 -3.07 28.17
C GLY A 257 16.47 -3.20 26.85
N ASN A 258 15.78 -3.30 25.71
CA ASN A 258 16.42 -3.37 24.40
C ASN A 258 16.52 -1.98 23.74
N THR A 259 17.74 -1.49 23.52
CA THR A 259 18.00 -0.20 22.84
C THR A 259 17.86 -0.28 21.31
N ILE A 260 17.31 -1.37 20.79
CA ILE A 260 17.21 -1.62 19.35
C ILE A 260 15.97 -0.92 18.82
N GLY A 261 16.19 0.27 18.25
CA GLY A 261 15.19 1.08 17.59
C GLY A 261 15.32 1.07 16.06
N PHE A 262 15.18 2.26 15.48
CA PHE A 262 15.21 2.49 14.04
C PHE A 262 16.49 3.24 13.66
N THR A 263 16.96 3.08 12.43
CA THR A 263 18.09 3.88 11.93
C THR A 263 17.70 5.37 11.88
N ALA A 264 18.67 6.27 12.01
CA ALA A 264 18.41 7.71 11.92
C ALA A 264 17.92 8.16 10.53
N SER A 265 18.18 7.35 9.50
CA SER A 265 17.69 7.53 8.12
C SER A 265 16.28 6.97 7.91
N SER A 266 15.68 6.34 8.92
CA SER A 266 14.39 5.69 8.74
C SER A 266 13.27 6.72 8.51
N THR A 267 12.48 6.53 7.46
CA THR A 267 11.41 7.43 7.03
C THR A 267 10.10 6.72 6.68
N VAL A 268 8.99 7.42 6.88
CA VAL A 268 7.66 7.10 6.33
C VAL A 268 7.24 8.27 5.45
N ASN A 269 7.00 8.05 4.16
CA ASN A 269 6.66 9.12 3.22
C ASN A 269 7.61 10.32 3.34
N THR A 270 8.93 10.07 3.36
CA THR A 270 10.02 11.06 3.54
C THR A 270 10.09 11.74 4.92
N CYS A 271 9.12 11.51 5.81
CA CYS A 271 9.17 11.97 7.19
C CYS A 271 10.03 11.05 8.07
N THR A 272 11.03 11.59 8.75
CA THR A 272 11.93 10.80 9.62
C THR A 272 11.22 10.31 10.89
N ILE A 273 11.39 9.03 11.21
CA ILE A 273 10.83 8.43 12.43
C ILE A 273 11.44 9.06 13.69
N GLY A 274 10.57 9.42 14.63
CA GLY A 274 10.95 10.11 15.87
C GLY A 274 11.14 11.61 15.73
N ARG A 275 10.83 12.20 14.57
CA ARG A 275 10.78 13.66 14.37
C ARG A 275 9.35 14.09 14.07
N LEU A 276 9.02 15.32 14.49
CA LEU A 276 7.76 15.96 14.09
C LEU A 276 7.85 16.33 12.61
N CYS A 277 6.86 15.90 11.85
CA CYS A 277 6.71 16.24 10.44
C CYS A 277 5.47 17.11 10.27
N GLY A 278 5.57 18.19 9.49
CA GLY A 278 4.47 19.14 9.34
C GLY A 278 4.70 20.51 10.00
N LEU A 279 5.87 20.74 10.59
CA LEU A 279 6.40 22.10 10.64
C LEU A 279 7.13 22.33 9.31
N ASP A 280 6.38 22.56 8.22
CA ASP A 280 6.99 23.38 7.18
C ASP A 280 7.34 24.70 7.87
N PRO A 281 8.59 25.21 7.76
CA PRO A 281 8.77 26.64 7.96
C PRO A 281 7.77 27.29 7.02
N GLU A 282 6.79 27.98 7.59
CA GLU A 282 5.74 28.72 6.88
C GLU A 282 6.37 29.25 5.60
N GLU A 283 5.98 28.69 4.44
CA GLU A 283 6.46 29.18 3.15
C GLU A 283 6.28 30.69 3.23
N PRO A 284 7.36 31.50 3.18
CA PRO A 284 7.24 32.92 3.46
C PRO A 284 6.18 33.40 2.50
N ALA A 285 5.03 33.80 3.05
CA ALA A 285 3.87 34.07 2.24
C ALA A 285 4.34 35.00 1.14
N ASP A 286 4.39 34.49 -0.09
CA ASP A 286 4.69 35.27 -1.27
C ASP A 286 3.43 36.11 -1.48
N ARG A 287 3.20 37.02 -0.54
CA ARG A 287 2.29 38.13 -0.69
C ARG A 287 2.91 38.83 -1.88
N PRO A 288 2.20 38.95 -3.02
CA PRO A 288 2.66 39.88 -4.03
C PRO A 288 2.87 41.19 -3.27
N ILE A 289 4.10 41.67 -3.27
CA ILE A 289 4.38 43.05 -2.92
C ILE A 289 3.60 43.82 -3.96
N ILE A 290 2.33 44.14 -3.66
CA ILE A 290 1.69 45.29 -4.23
C ILE A 290 2.55 46.41 -3.70
N ALA A 291 3.54 46.79 -4.51
CA ALA A 291 4.26 48.02 -4.36
C ALA A 291 3.18 49.09 -4.33
N ILE A 292 2.82 49.52 -3.11
CA ILE A 292 2.20 50.81 -2.90
C ILE A 292 3.29 51.77 -3.36
N ILE A 293 3.22 52.16 -4.63
CA ILE A 293 3.87 53.36 -5.14
C ILE A 293 3.15 54.52 -4.45
N ASN A 294 3.55 54.80 -3.22
CA ASN A 294 3.37 56.10 -2.59
C ASN A 294 4.67 56.38 -1.84
N ASN A 295 5.39 57.37 -2.36
CA ASN A 295 6.55 58.05 -1.76
C ASN A 295 7.95 57.49 -2.10
N VAL A 296 8.33 57.60 -3.38
CA VAL A 296 9.70 58.04 -3.72
C VAL A 296 9.60 59.23 -4.68
N ALA A 297 9.08 60.34 -4.17
CA ALA A 297 9.32 61.67 -4.73
C ALA A 297 10.51 62.37 -4.02
N GLU A 298 11.32 61.62 -3.28
CA GLU A 298 12.39 62.18 -2.43
C GLU A 298 13.74 61.45 -2.57
N ILE A 299 14.01 60.86 -3.74
CA ILE A 299 15.37 60.49 -4.18
C ILE A 299 15.56 61.03 -5.62
N ALA A 300 15.27 62.31 -5.77
CA ALA A 300 15.71 63.12 -6.90
C ALA A 300 16.61 64.21 -6.33
N LYS A 301 17.81 63.81 -5.93
CA LYS A 301 18.99 64.69 -5.77
C LYS A 301 20.20 63.79 -5.51
N ASP A 302 21.19 63.94 -6.38
CA ASP A 302 22.55 63.41 -6.30
C ASP A 302 22.78 62.00 -6.83
N ALA A 303 22.60 61.83 -8.15
CA ALA A 303 23.51 61.00 -8.96
C ALA A 303 23.37 61.36 -10.46
N GLN A 304 24.16 62.32 -10.91
CA GLN A 304 24.56 62.42 -12.32
C GLN A 304 25.51 61.26 -12.64
N SER A 305 25.18 60.42 -13.63
CA SER A 305 26.17 59.93 -14.62
C SER A 305 25.47 59.29 -15.83
N ASP A 306 25.15 60.10 -16.83
CA ASP A 306 25.22 59.88 -18.28
C ASP A 306 25.30 58.43 -18.84
N THR A 307 24.39 57.52 -18.49
CA THR A 307 24.32 56.19 -19.16
C THR A 307 22.92 55.55 -19.19
N GLU A 308 21.85 56.31 -19.01
CA GLU A 308 20.48 55.74 -19.02
C GLU A 308 19.91 55.57 -20.45
N GLU A 309 20.22 56.48 -21.38
CA GLU A 309 19.69 56.40 -22.76
C GLU A 309 20.22 55.17 -23.51
N GLU A 310 21.48 54.78 -23.30
CA GLU A 310 22.10 53.64 -23.97
C GLU A 310 21.62 52.28 -23.38
N GLN A 311 21.18 52.27 -22.12
CA GLN A 311 20.63 51.06 -21.47
C GLN A 311 19.16 50.84 -21.81
N GLU A 312 18.38 51.91 -21.99
CA GLU A 312 16.98 51.81 -22.41
C GLU A 312 16.86 51.38 -23.88
N GLU A 313 17.74 51.86 -24.75
CA GLU A 313 17.79 51.46 -26.17
C GLU A 313 18.21 49.98 -26.32
N ALA A 314 19.21 49.52 -25.56
CA ALA A 314 19.64 48.11 -25.56
C ALA A 314 18.58 47.15 -25.01
N ALA A 315 17.76 47.60 -24.04
CA ALA A 315 16.66 46.79 -23.50
C ALA A 315 15.49 46.65 -24.48
N LEU A 316 15.20 47.70 -25.27
CA LEU A 316 14.19 47.67 -26.32
C LEU A 316 14.62 46.78 -27.51
N GLU A 317 15.89 46.84 -27.91
CA GLU A 317 16.43 46.03 -29.00
C GLU A 317 16.50 44.52 -28.63
N ALA A 318 16.76 44.21 -27.36
CA ALA A 318 16.73 42.83 -26.85
C ALA A 318 15.31 42.25 -26.76
N ALA A 319 14.29 43.08 -26.51
CA ALA A 319 12.89 42.66 -26.47
C ALA A 319 12.34 42.35 -27.87
N GLU A 320 12.84 43.02 -28.92
CA GLU A 320 12.39 42.83 -30.31
C GLU A 320 12.91 41.52 -30.93
N ASN A 321 14.00 40.95 -30.40
CA ASN A 321 14.61 39.69 -30.87
C ASN A 321 14.16 38.43 -30.11
N LEU A 322 13.18 38.54 -29.19
CA LEU A 322 12.64 37.35 -28.54
C LEU A 322 11.80 36.54 -29.54
N PRO A 323 12.06 35.22 -29.69
CA PRO A 323 11.27 34.37 -30.57
C PRO A 323 9.82 34.35 -30.10
N GLN A 324 8.95 35.05 -30.84
CA GLN A 324 7.52 35.00 -30.60
C GLN A 324 7.04 33.57 -30.87
N MET A 325 6.78 32.81 -29.80
CA MET A 325 6.03 31.56 -29.89
C MET A 325 4.62 31.89 -30.38
N ARG A 326 4.40 31.81 -31.69
CA ARG A 326 3.07 31.78 -32.28
C ARG A 326 2.41 30.47 -31.92
N ILE A 327 1.54 30.50 -30.92
CA ILE A 327 0.61 29.40 -30.64
C ILE A 327 -0.35 29.32 -31.84
N SER A 328 -0.02 28.47 -32.81
CA SER A 328 -0.75 28.30 -34.08
C SER A 328 -1.86 27.25 -34.04
N ARG A 329 -2.21 26.77 -32.85
CA ARG A 329 -3.38 25.91 -32.64
C ARG A 329 -4.19 26.39 -31.45
N LEU A 330 -5.23 27.16 -31.73
CA LEU A 330 -6.40 27.15 -30.87
C LEU A 330 -7.00 25.75 -31.02
N ILE A 331 -7.06 25.00 -29.91
CA ILE A 331 -7.83 23.77 -29.84
C ILE A 331 -9.30 24.19 -29.94
N ASP A 332 -9.93 23.83 -31.05
CA ASP A 332 -11.35 24.04 -31.26
C ASP A 332 -12.13 23.03 -30.40
N LEU A 333 -12.74 23.54 -29.33
CA LEU A 333 -13.55 22.76 -28.38
C LEU A 333 -15.03 22.66 -28.81
N SER A 334 -15.38 23.10 -30.01
CA SER A 334 -16.78 23.10 -30.48
C SER A 334 -17.39 21.70 -30.66
N SER A 335 -16.60 20.63 -30.71
CA SER A 335 -17.08 19.25 -30.82
C SER A 335 -17.32 18.53 -29.49
N THR A 336 -17.07 19.17 -28.34
CA THR A 336 -17.30 18.54 -27.02
C THR A 336 -18.67 18.87 -26.43
N PHE A 337 -19.44 19.73 -27.08
CA PHE A 337 -20.79 20.10 -26.69
C PHE A 337 -21.81 19.73 -27.77
N ASP A 338 -21.77 18.48 -28.24
CA ASP A 338 -22.97 17.92 -28.87
C ASP A 338 -23.99 17.62 -27.76
N ASP A 339 -25.03 18.44 -27.78
CA ASP A 339 -26.21 18.42 -26.95
C ASP A 339 -26.90 17.05 -27.04
N VAL A 340 -26.59 16.15 -26.09
CA VAL A 340 -27.42 14.98 -25.84
C VAL A 340 -28.64 15.47 -25.07
N THR A 341 -29.66 15.92 -25.80
CA THR A 341 -31.01 16.10 -25.25
C THR A 341 -31.50 14.73 -24.79
N ILE A 342 -31.29 14.42 -23.51
CA ILE A 342 -31.91 13.28 -22.83
C ILE A 342 -33.40 13.63 -22.66
N THR A 343 -34.19 13.26 -23.66
CA THR A 343 -35.67 13.31 -23.63
C THR A 343 -36.26 11.92 -23.46
N ASP A 344 -35.69 11.10 -22.58
CA ASP A 344 -36.34 9.87 -22.15
C ASP A 344 -37.25 10.15 -20.95
N PRO A 345 -38.57 9.94 -21.07
CA PRO A 345 -39.47 10.09 -19.93
C PRO A 345 -39.20 8.99 -18.91
N VAL A 346 -38.77 9.40 -17.72
CA VAL A 346 -38.69 8.53 -16.54
C VAL A 346 -40.12 8.16 -16.14
N THR A 347 -40.63 7.05 -16.67
CA THR A 347 -41.87 6.45 -16.16
C THR A 347 -41.55 5.79 -14.82
N GLY A 348 -41.78 6.56 -13.76
CA GLY A 348 -41.75 6.09 -12.38
C GLY A 348 -42.83 5.03 -12.14
N GLY A 349 -42.49 3.77 -12.40
CA GLY A 349 -43.22 2.63 -11.86
C GLY A 349 -42.94 2.52 -10.36
N GLY A 350 -43.74 3.23 -9.56
CA GLY A 350 -43.74 3.08 -8.12
C GLY A 350 -43.97 1.62 -7.74
N ASN A 351 -43.04 1.04 -6.99
CA ASN A 351 -43.18 -0.29 -6.40
C ASN A 351 -44.20 -0.22 -5.23
N PRO A 352 -45.39 -0.85 -5.32
CA PRO A 352 -46.39 -0.80 -4.26
C PRO A 352 -46.10 -1.76 -3.08
N ALA A 353 -45.00 -2.53 -3.12
CA ALA A 353 -44.78 -3.64 -2.18
C ALA A 353 -44.26 -3.24 -0.78
N LEU A 354 -44.27 -1.95 -0.42
CA LEU A 354 -43.73 -1.45 0.86
C LEU A 354 -44.78 -1.12 1.92
N TRP A 355 -46.06 -1.45 1.68
CA TRP A 355 -47.17 -1.22 2.62
C TRP A 355 -47.98 -2.49 2.88
N MET A 356 -47.33 -3.57 3.34
CA MET A 356 -48.06 -4.62 4.05
C MET A 356 -47.67 -4.62 5.51
N ASP A 357 -48.68 -4.27 6.28
CA ASP A 357 -48.74 -4.06 7.71
C ASP A 357 -48.18 -5.23 8.51
N GLN A 358 -47.54 -4.83 9.61
CA GLN A 358 -47.43 -5.61 10.82
C GLN A 358 -48.79 -6.20 11.23
N GLN A 359 -48.82 -7.51 11.46
CA GLN A 359 -49.78 -8.10 12.38
C GLN A 359 -49.04 -9.03 13.36
N PRO A 360 -48.74 -8.58 14.60
CA PRO A 360 -48.31 -9.48 15.65
C PRO A 360 -49.55 -10.08 16.32
N GLY A 361 -49.85 -11.35 16.03
CA GLY A 361 -50.91 -12.07 16.70
C GLY A 361 -50.58 -13.56 16.78
N GLY A 362 -50.34 -14.06 17.98
CA GLY A 362 -50.24 -15.50 18.20
C GLY A 362 -49.41 -15.94 19.38
N SER A 363 -49.80 -15.51 20.59
CA SER A 363 -49.38 -16.13 21.84
C SER A 363 -49.82 -17.60 21.85
N GLY A 364 -48.85 -18.53 21.89
CA GLY A 364 -49.06 -19.97 21.96
C GLY A 364 -48.28 -20.56 23.11
N ILE A 365 -48.88 -20.48 24.30
CA ILE A 365 -48.47 -21.17 25.53
C ILE A 365 -48.78 -22.67 25.39
N GLY A 366 -47.82 -23.52 25.70
CA GLY A 366 -48.03 -24.95 25.95
C GLY A 366 -46.83 -25.79 25.52
N GLY A 367 -46.22 -26.65 26.33
CA GLY A 367 -46.47 -27.02 27.71
C GLY A 367 -45.30 -27.87 28.19
N THR A 368 -44.90 -27.64 29.42
CA THR A 368 -43.99 -28.50 30.19
C THR A 368 -44.75 -29.67 30.77
N GLY A 369 -44.26 -30.89 30.49
CA GLY A 369 -44.57 -32.13 31.19
C GLY A 369 -43.83 -33.25 30.45
N GLY A 370 -43.03 -34.12 31.04
CA GLY A 370 -42.79 -34.49 32.43
C GLY A 370 -42.46 -35.99 32.41
N SER A 371 -41.40 -36.43 33.09
CA SER A 371 -41.09 -37.82 33.51
C SER A 371 -41.08 -38.92 32.43
N ARG A 372 -40.00 -39.67 32.18
CA ARG A 372 -39.20 -40.55 33.04
C ARG A 372 -37.96 -41.00 32.27
#